data_AF-A0A357JJ80-F1
#
_entry.id   AF-A0A357JJ80-F1
#
_cell.length_a   1.000
_cell.length_b   1.000
_cell.length_c   1.000
_cell.angle_alpha   90.00
_cell.angle_beta   90.00
_cell.angle_gamma   90.00
#
_symmetry.space_group_name_H-M   'P 1'
#
loop_
_entity.id
_entity.type
_entity.pdbx_description
1 polymer ?
#
loop_
_entity_poly.entity_id
_entity_poly.type
_entity_poly.pdbx_seq_one_letter_code
_entity_poly.pdbx_strand_id
1 'polypeptide(L)' 'MSEVQETVLEIDLNALQHNFEYLKSTLKKETKILAVVKAFGYGTSASKVAKRLEKLKVDCFA' A
#
# COMPACT_ATOMS: atom_id res chain seq x y z
N MET A 1 -22.54 -29.61 -5.59
CA MET A 1 -21.13 -29.46 -5.19
C MET A 1 -21.12 -28.56 -3.97
N SER A 2 -20.65 -29.04 -2.83
CA SER A 2 -20.46 -28.21 -1.64
C SER A 2 -19.40 -27.16 -1.95
N GLU A 3 -19.74 -25.88 -1.86
CA GLU A 3 -18.76 -24.80 -1.95
C GLU A 3 -17.77 -24.95 -0.78
N VAL A 4 -16.52 -25.25 -1.09
CA VAL A 4 -15.45 -25.26 -0.10
C VAL A 4 -15.15 -23.80 0.24
N GLN A 5 -15.40 -23.41 1.48
CA GLN A 5 -15.10 -22.06 1.95
C GLN A 5 -13.60 -21.97 2.25
N GLU A 6 -12.86 -21.30 1.37
CA GLU A 6 -11.43 -21.07 1.56
C GLU A 6 -11.21 -19.86 2.49
N THR A 7 -10.18 -19.94 3.34
CA THR A 7 -9.74 -18.76 4.11
C THR A 7 -8.98 -17.84 3.19
N VAL A 8 -9.49 -16.63 2.98
CA VAL A 8 -8.91 -15.63 2.07
C VAL A 8 -8.45 -14.39 2.83
N LEU A 9 -7.39 -13.74 2.31
CA LEU A 9 -6.94 -12.41 2.73
C LEU A 9 -7.20 -11.42 1.61
N GLU A 10 -8.09 -10.46 1.86
CA GLU A 10 -8.37 -9.37 0.93
C GLU A 10 -7.57 -8.12 1.29
N ILE A 11 -7.05 -7.45 0.27
CA ILE A 11 -6.23 -6.24 0.42
C ILE A 11 -6.87 -5.13 -0.39
N ASP A 12 -7.35 -4.08 0.28
CA ASP A 12 -7.93 -2.91 -0.39
C ASP A 12 -6.84 -1.89 -0.78
N LEU A 13 -6.52 -1.86 -2.08
CA LEU A 13 -5.55 -0.92 -2.64
C LEU A 13 -6.10 0.50 -2.85
N ASN A 14 -7.42 0.70 -2.70
CA ASN A 14 -8.04 2.03 -2.71
C ASN A 14 -7.88 2.69 -1.33
N ALA A 15 -8.06 1.94 -0.24
CA ALA A 15 -7.73 2.43 1.11
C ALA A 15 -6.26 2.86 1.20
N LEU A 16 -5.33 2.09 0.62
CA LEU A 16 -3.92 2.47 0.54
C LEU A 16 -3.71 3.79 -0.20
N GLN A 17 -4.38 4.00 -1.33
CA GLN A 17 -4.31 5.26 -2.08
C GLN A 17 -4.83 6.43 -1.26
N HIS A 18 -6.03 6.27 -0.67
CA HIS A 18 -6.64 7.29 0.18
C HIS A 18 -5.69 7.74 1.29
N ASN A 19 -5.09 6.78 2.01
CA ASN A 19 -4.15 7.05 3.09
C ASN A 19 -2.91 7.80 2.59
N PHE A 20 -2.34 7.37 1.46
CA PHE A 20 -1.17 8.02 0.87
C PHE A 20 -1.46 9.46 0.47
N GLU A 21 -2.58 9.71 -0.21
CA GLU A 21 -2.98 11.05 -0.66
C GLU A 21 -3.28 11.98 0.52
N TYR A 22 -3.97 11.47 1.54
CA TYR A 22 -4.21 12.22 2.77
C TYR A 22 -2.90 12.64 3.43
N LEU A 23 -1.99 11.69 3.69
CA LEU A 23 -0.69 11.99 4.30
C LEU A 23 0.09 12.99 3.46
N LYS A 24 0.16 12.78 2.14
CA LYS A 24 0.83 13.71 1.21
C LYS A 24 0.24 15.12 1.27
N SER A 25 -1.08 15.26 1.42
CA SER A 25 -1.75 16.57 1.51
C SER A 25 -1.40 17.36 2.77
N THR A 26 -1.00 16.68 3.85
CA THR A 26 -0.61 17.32 5.12
C THR A 26 0.84 17.80 5.15
N LEU A 27 1.65 17.38 4.17
CA LEU A 27 3.07 17.69 4.09
C LEU A 27 3.33 18.92 3.22
N LYS A 28 4.47 19.59 3.48
CA LYS A 28 4.97 20.61 2.55
C LYS A 28 5.38 19.95 1.23
N LYS A 29 5.28 20.68 0.13
CA LYS A 29 5.52 20.15 -1.23
C LYS A 29 6.93 19.57 -1.43
N GLU A 30 7.92 20.08 -0.70
CA GLU A 30 9.31 19.62 -0.73
C GLU A 30 9.58 18.38 0.12
N THR A 31 8.61 17.95 0.95
CA THR A 31 8.79 16.80 1.85
C THR A 31 8.60 15.51 1.07
N LYS A 32 9.63 14.65 1.07
CA LYS A 32 9.60 13.33 0.45
C LYS A 32 8.94 12.29 1.35
N ILE A 33 8.31 11.30 0.73
CA ILE A 33 7.69 10.16 1.40
C ILE A 33 8.50 8.89 1.14
N LEU A 34 8.98 8.28 2.22
CA LEU A 34 9.56 6.94 2.23
C LEU A 34 8.47 5.92 2.61
N ALA A 35 8.05 5.08 1.67
CA ALA A 35 7.12 3.99 1.96
C ALA A 35 7.88 2.75 2.45
N VAL A 36 7.78 2.47 3.76
CA VAL A 36 8.35 1.25 4.33
C VAL A 36 7.41 0.08 4.04
N VAL A 37 7.85 -0.93 3.29
CA VAL A 37 7.07 -2.12 2.89
C VAL A 37 7.70 -3.43 3.39
N LYS A 38 8.51 -3.34 4.45
CA LYS A 38 9.11 -4.48 5.18
C LYS A 38 8.08 -5.51 5.65
N ALA A 39 8.57 -6.67 6.11
CA ALA A 39 7.73 -7.76 6.62
C ALA A 39 6.62 -8.18 5.63
N PHE A 40 6.99 -8.31 4.35
CA PHE A 40 6.08 -8.67 3.26
C PHE A 40 4.89 -7.69 3.11
N GLY A 41 5.15 -6.39 3.24
CA GLY A 41 4.08 -5.37 3.24
C GLY A 41 3.22 -5.48 4.49
N TYR A 42 3.85 -5.71 5.65
CA TYR A 42 3.18 -5.93 6.94
C TYR A 42 2.16 -7.09 6.92
N GLY A 43 2.56 -8.25 6.38
CA GLY A 43 1.73 -9.45 6.35
C GLY A 43 0.69 -9.50 5.23
N THR A 44 0.71 -8.53 4.31
CA THR A 44 -0.19 -8.47 3.15
C THR A 44 0.51 -8.97 1.89
N SER A 45 1.08 -8.06 1.10
CA SER A 45 1.89 -8.35 -0.07
C SER A 45 2.76 -7.15 -0.42
N ALA A 46 4.07 -7.23 -0.12
CA ALA A 46 5.02 -6.15 -0.42
C ALA A 46 4.99 -5.73 -1.89
N SER A 47 4.89 -6.68 -2.82
CA SER A 47 4.92 -6.40 -4.26
C SER A 47 3.65 -5.69 -4.76
N LYS A 48 2.45 -6.07 -4.27
CA LYS A 48 1.20 -5.39 -4.64
C LYS A 48 1.14 -3.98 -4.04
N VAL A 49 1.52 -3.83 -2.77
CA VAL A 49 1.58 -2.53 -2.07
C VAL A 49 2.58 -1.60 -2.74
N ALA A 50 3.81 -2.07 -2.99
CA ALA A 50 4.85 -1.28 -3.64
C ALA A 50 4.45 -0.85 -5.06
N LYS A 51 3.91 -1.76 -5.89
CA LYS A 51 3.42 -1.41 -7.24
C LYS A 51 2.29 -0.37 -7.22
N ARG A 52 1.41 -0.41 -6.21
CA ARG A 52 0.36 0.60 -6.06
C ARG A 52 0.95 1.96 -5.71
N LEU A 53 1.88 2.01 -4.74
CA LEU A 53 2.53 3.25 -4.30
C LEU A 53 3.46 3.85 -5.37
N GLU A 54 4.14 3.01 -6.16
CA GLU A 54 4.94 3.43 -7.31
C GLU A 54 4.07 4.18 -8.33
N LYS A 55 2.89 3.65 -8.67
CA LYS A 55 1.92 4.34 -9.55
C LYS A 55 1.44 5.67 -8.97
N LEU A 56 1.38 5.79 -7.64
CA LEU A 56 1.04 7.03 -6.93
C LEU A 56 2.24 7.99 -6.81
N LYS A 57 3.40 7.63 -7.37
CA LYS A 57 4.63 8.42 -7.38
C LYS A 57 5.15 8.70 -5.96
N VAL A 58 5.26 7.67 -5.14
CA VAL A 58 6.04 7.73 -3.90
C VAL A 58 7.53 7.95 -4.22
N ASP A 59 8.25 8.64 -3.34
CA ASP A 59 9.63 9.05 -3.62
C ASP A 59 10.64 7.91 -3.48
N CYS A 60 10.44 7.02 -2.49
CA CYS A 60 11.32 5.88 -2.25
C CYS A 60 10.65 4.79 -1.39
N PHE A 61 11.30 3.62 -1.35
CA PHE A 61 10.88 2.46 -0.55
C PHE A 61 11.98 2.04 0.44
N ALA A 62 11.56 1.41 1.55
CA ALA A 62 12.42 0.73 2.51
C ALA A 62 11.82 -0.61 2.97
#